data_AF-A0A9D1FWK2-F1
#
_entry.id   AF-A0A9D1FWK2-F1
#
_cell.length_a   1.000
_cell.length_b   1.000
_cell.length_c   1.000
_cell.angle_alpha   90.00
_cell.angle_beta   90.00
_cell.angle_gamma   90.00
#
_symmetry.space_group_name_H-M   'P 1'
#
loop_
_entity.id
_entity.type
_entity.pdbx_description
1 polymer ?
#
loop_
_entity_poly.entity_id
_entity_poly.type
_entity_poly.pdbx_seq_one_letter_code
_entity_poly.pdbx_strand_id
1 'polypeptide(L)'
;MLRRLAISFSVLCLSLPCLFLIQSSSPVCAKSYTEKEAKYLYKIQKEDAKEEYGRKKNNRTPSGYMTVEEYEMLSAPIDKTQAEIPIPKPQKAADMKYIPHPDYEIVRYNNPPGSPEISLGRNFKKTHQQNAQGIVSPDYRILVYPAVYYYPRGNTVACDLFVIPLEPHGNALAKIKKANVMHRDPNPILSTEKSIENYAAFMTLTPVDFSTDGQKLLVKEKIGSSEDGIWQTNAIVYDFNTKSSYKLNEVRDAIEYYWFEYKNLNLKDVRWDIYPLGFDANEPDRIVVSGYAYTGEVPVFLGNWSVDTKGEQVRMLSLKPKDVQVSMNGVKMVQSGVVPPMILEVEEKQAKYEDKLDAKAAKEKEKAELKKLKEEYKNKLQKIEKEHSYLMQDYKLKNKIEGSTSTNDSVEDIEQALLKHKADTEAKEAKKKAREAAKEQKRLEKEKRKQQKGQSVK
;
A
#
# COMPACT_ATOMS: atom_id res chain seq x y z
N MET A 1 4.81 -8.49 48.43
CA MET A 1 5.50 -7.84 49.58
C MET A 1 6.94 -7.54 49.17
N LEU A 2 7.62 -6.63 49.88
CA LEU A 2 9.05 -6.29 49.69
C LEU A 2 9.96 -7.51 50.02
N ARG A 3 11.24 -7.63 49.59
CA ARG A 3 12.34 -6.63 49.57
C ARG A 3 13.53 -7.15 48.72
N ARG A 4 14.32 -6.22 48.11
CA ARG A 4 15.80 -6.18 47.80
C ARG A 4 16.59 -7.51 47.62
N LEU A 5 17.65 -7.67 46.79
CA LEU A 5 18.82 -6.84 46.37
C LEU A 5 19.20 -7.23 44.89
N ALA A 6 20.16 -6.67 44.14
CA ALA A 6 20.93 -5.40 44.09
C ALA A 6 21.63 -5.29 42.70
N ILE A 7 22.64 -4.42 42.49
CA ILE A 7 23.25 -4.08 41.17
C ILE A 7 24.79 -3.92 41.27
N SER A 8 25.57 -4.46 40.31
CA SER A 8 26.73 -3.77 39.64
C SER A 8 27.40 -4.64 38.54
N PHE A 9 27.97 -3.96 37.53
CA PHE A 9 28.91 -4.50 36.52
C PHE A 9 30.36 -4.56 37.04
N SER A 10 31.24 -5.35 36.39
CA SER A 10 32.56 -4.92 35.84
C SER A 10 33.32 -6.06 35.12
N VAL A 11 34.40 -5.74 34.38
CA VAL A 11 35.18 -6.64 33.50
C VAL A 11 36.67 -6.68 33.87
N LEU A 12 37.29 -7.88 33.89
CA LEU A 12 38.75 -8.17 33.83
C LEU A 12 38.90 -9.66 33.41
N CYS A 13 39.86 -10.20 32.62
CA CYS A 13 41.11 -9.77 31.94
C CYS A 13 42.45 -10.16 32.63
N LEU A 14 43.21 -11.06 31.96
CA LEU A 14 44.58 -11.56 32.27
C LEU A 14 44.72 -12.38 33.59
N SER A 15 45.75 -13.23 33.84
CA SER A 15 47.05 -13.50 33.17
C SER A 15 47.53 -14.98 33.25
N LEU A 16 48.71 -15.27 32.66
CA LEU A 16 49.49 -16.52 32.71
C LEU A 16 49.95 -16.96 34.13
N PRO A 17 50.33 -18.25 34.33
CA PRO A 17 51.70 -18.77 34.08
C PRO A 17 51.68 -20.06 33.19
N CYS A 18 52.75 -20.83 32.88
CA CYS A 18 54.18 -20.84 33.24
C CYS A 18 55.05 -21.53 32.12
N LEU A 19 56.34 -21.81 32.38
CA LEU A 19 57.22 -22.72 31.58
C LEU A 19 57.68 -23.91 32.45
N PHE A 20 57.91 -25.10 31.87
CA PHE A 20 59.27 -25.63 31.57
C PHE A 20 59.28 -27.03 30.91
N LEU A 21 60.44 -27.38 30.31
CA LEU A 21 60.73 -28.54 29.46
C LEU A 21 60.77 -29.91 30.17
N ILE A 22 60.40 -30.97 29.43
CA ILE A 22 61.16 -32.24 29.40
C ILE A 22 61.29 -32.68 27.93
N GLN A 23 62.49 -33.13 27.52
CA GLN A 23 62.73 -33.74 26.20
C GLN A 23 62.51 -35.25 26.23
N SER A 24 62.00 -35.83 25.15
CA SER A 24 62.36 -37.19 24.74
C SER A 24 62.38 -37.30 23.21
N SER A 25 63.39 -37.98 22.68
CA SER A 25 63.68 -38.04 21.24
C SER A 25 63.14 -39.31 20.58
N SER A 26 62.49 -39.19 19.44
CA SER A 26 62.16 -40.33 18.56
C SER A 26 62.00 -39.87 17.10
N PRO A 27 62.95 -40.18 16.20
CA PRO A 27 62.89 -39.74 14.81
C PRO A 27 61.96 -40.63 13.97
N VAL A 28 60.67 -40.28 13.91
CA VAL A 28 59.68 -40.95 13.06
C VAL A 28 59.15 -40.00 11.99
N CYS A 29 59.12 -40.47 10.73
CA CYS A 29 58.83 -39.66 9.55
C CYS A 29 57.35 -39.21 9.48
N ALA A 30 57.03 -38.12 10.17
CA ALA A 30 55.69 -37.56 10.23
C ALA A 30 55.56 -36.28 9.37
N LYS A 31 54.84 -36.38 8.24
CA LYS A 31 54.24 -35.18 7.60
C LYS A 31 53.29 -34.55 8.62
N SER A 32 53.62 -33.34 9.08
CA SER A 32 53.07 -32.86 10.36
C SER A 32 51.56 -32.66 10.32
N TYR A 33 50.97 -32.72 11.51
CA TYR A 33 49.53 -32.62 11.75
C TYR A 33 48.92 -31.38 11.06
N THR A 34 49.60 -30.23 11.21
CA THR A 34 49.21 -28.92 10.68
C THR A 34 49.06 -28.88 9.15
N GLU A 35 49.88 -29.62 8.38
CA GLU A 35 49.76 -29.67 6.91
C GLU A 35 48.49 -30.42 6.47
N LYS A 36 48.08 -31.42 7.26
CA LYS A 36 46.87 -32.21 7.01
C LYS A 36 45.64 -31.40 7.39
N GLU A 37 45.67 -30.70 8.52
CA GLU A 37 44.60 -29.77 8.95
C GLU A 37 44.38 -28.64 7.95
N ALA A 38 45.43 -27.95 7.50
CA ALA A 38 45.30 -26.86 6.52
C ALA A 38 44.64 -27.32 5.21
N LYS A 39 44.99 -28.51 4.72
CA LYS A 39 44.37 -29.12 3.52
C LYS A 39 42.94 -29.58 3.76
N TYR A 40 42.63 -30.07 4.97
CA TYR A 40 41.28 -30.48 5.37
C TYR A 40 40.34 -29.27 5.48
N LEU A 41 40.77 -28.20 6.16
CA LEU A 41 40.03 -26.94 6.26
C LEU A 41 39.80 -26.28 4.89
N TYR A 42 40.80 -26.26 4.02
CA TYR A 42 40.65 -25.80 2.63
C TYR A 42 39.61 -26.62 1.84
N LYS A 43 39.54 -27.94 2.07
CA LYS A 43 38.53 -28.80 1.45
C LYS A 43 37.12 -28.47 1.97
N ILE A 44 36.94 -28.34 3.28
CA ILE A 44 35.68 -27.96 3.91
C ILE A 44 35.20 -26.60 3.40
N GLN A 45 36.01 -25.54 3.51
CA GLN A 45 35.63 -24.19 3.07
C GLN A 45 35.21 -24.12 1.59
N LYS A 46 35.80 -24.98 0.75
CA LYS A 46 35.48 -25.13 -0.67
C LYS A 46 34.19 -25.91 -0.92
N GLU A 47 33.85 -26.86 -0.05
CA GLU A 47 32.59 -27.60 -0.04
C GLU A 47 31.45 -26.72 0.52
N ASP A 48 31.67 -26.01 1.63
CA ASP A 48 30.76 -25.00 2.21
C ASP A 48 30.41 -23.90 1.19
N ALA A 49 31.42 -23.32 0.52
CA ALA A 49 31.20 -22.30 -0.50
C ALA A 49 30.41 -22.82 -1.71
N LYS A 50 30.55 -24.11 -2.03
CA LYS A 50 29.80 -24.77 -3.11
C LYS A 50 28.35 -25.03 -2.68
N GLU A 51 28.12 -25.42 -1.42
CA GLU A 51 26.77 -25.63 -0.88
C GLU A 51 26.03 -24.30 -0.70
N GLU A 52 26.67 -23.26 -0.17
CA GLU A 52 26.08 -21.92 -0.02
C GLU A 52 25.62 -21.36 -1.38
N TYR A 53 26.44 -21.50 -2.42
CA TYR A 53 26.07 -21.18 -3.80
C TYR A 53 24.91 -22.06 -4.31
N GLY A 54 24.89 -23.35 -3.95
CA GLY A 54 23.78 -24.27 -4.25
C GLY A 54 22.45 -23.84 -3.62
N ARG A 55 22.43 -23.59 -2.30
CA ARG A 55 21.26 -23.06 -1.56
C ARG A 55 20.80 -21.73 -2.15
N LYS A 56 21.68 -20.74 -2.29
CA LYS A 56 21.36 -19.43 -2.89
C LYS A 56 20.90 -19.50 -4.34
N LYS A 57 21.29 -20.51 -5.11
CA LYS A 57 20.78 -20.74 -6.46
C LYS A 57 19.39 -21.37 -6.43
N ASN A 58 19.16 -22.38 -5.59
CA ASN A 58 17.92 -23.15 -5.56
C ASN A 58 16.76 -22.34 -4.95
N ASN A 59 17.00 -21.61 -3.85
CA ASN A 59 15.99 -20.80 -3.17
C ASN A 59 15.48 -19.58 -3.97
N ARG A 60 15.98 -19.35 -5.20
CA ARG A 60 15.47 -18.30 -6.12
C ARG A 60 14.24 -18.72 -6.91
N THR A 61 13.95 -20.01 -6.96
CA THR A 61 12.71 -20.57 -7.52
C THR A 61 11.96 -21.28 -6.39
N PRO A 62 10.67 -20.99 -6.14
CA PRO A 62 9.91 -21.69 -5.10
C PRO A 62 9.98 -23.20 -5.28
N SER A 63 10.52 -23.88 -4.28
CA SER A 63 10.51 -25.33 -4.19
C SER A 63 9.07 -25.79 -3.93
N GLY A 64 8.65 -26.90 -4.56
CA GLY A 64 7.37 -27.54 -4.24
C GLY A 64 7.33 -28.15 -2.83
N TYR A 65 8.48 -28.20 -2.14
CA TYR A 65 8.64 -28.57 -0.75
C TYR A 65 9.20 -27.38 0.03
N MET A 66 8.51 -26.96 1.09
CA MET A 66 8.93 -25.88 2.00
C MET A 66 9.03 -26.42 3.44
N THR A 67 9.73 -25.71 4.33
CA THR A 67 9.73 -26.03 5.77
C THR A 67 8.42 -25.60 6.44
N VAL A 68 8.18 -26.08 7.67
CA VAL A 68 7.01 -25.63 8.47
C VAL A 68 7.11 -24.12 8.75
N GLU A 69 8.31 -23.62 9.05
CA GLU A 69 8.56 -22.19 9.28
C GLU A 69 8.29 -21.34 8.02
N GLU A 70 8.68 -21.84 6.83
CA GLU A 70 8.37 -21.19 5.54
C GLU A 70 6.86 -21.19 5.27
N TYR A 71 6.16 -22.28 5.61
CA TYR A 71 4.70 -22.36 5.51
C TYR A 71 4.00 -21.40 6.48
N GLU A 72 4.46 -21.31 7.73
CA GLU A 72 3.91 -20.38 8.74
C GLU A 72 4.12 -18.92 8.34
N MET A 73 5.27 -18.58 7.74
CA MET A 73 5.49 -17.23 7.17
C MET A 73 4.61 -16.94 5.95
N LEU A 74 4.34 -17.93 5.09
CA LEU A 74 3.49 -17.77 3.89
C LEU A 74 1.99 -17.83 4.20
N SER A 75 1.58 -18.47 5.29
CA SER A 75 0.20 -18.54 5.77
C SER A 75 -0.13 -17.48 6.83
N ALA A 76 0.86 -16.69 7.27
CA ALA A 76 0.63 -15.48 8.04
C ALA A 76 -0.39 -14.56 7.34
N PRO A 77 -1.30 -13.90 8.09
CA PRO A 77 -2.41 -13.17 7.50
C PRO A 77 -1.92 -11.95 6.71
N ILE A 78 -1.87 -12.09 5.38
CA ILE A 78 -1.57 -11.00 4.45
C ILE A 78 -2.56 -9.86 4.67
N ASP A 79 -2.04 -8.63 4.78
CA ASP A 79 -2.85 -7.42 4.87
C ASP A 79 -3.68 -7.26 3.58
N LYS A 80 -4.99 -7.46 3.72
CA LYS A 80 -5.94 -7.41 2.60
C LYS A 80 -6.05 -6.03 1.97
N THR A 81 -5.60 -4.97 2.66
CA THR A 81 -5.54 -3.62 2.10
C THR A 81 -4.39 -3.43 1.11
N GLN A 82 -3.38 -4.32 1.11
CA GLN A 82 -2.18 -4.22 0.27
C GLN A 82 -2.11 -5.27 -0.86
N ALA A 83 -3.02 -6.23 -0.90
CA ALA A 83 -3.03 -7.28 -1.91
C ALA A 83 -3.50 -6.77 -3.28
N GLU A 84 -2.67 -6.87 -4.33
CA GLU A 84 -3.08 -6.51 -5.70
C GLU A 84 -4.22 -7.42 -6.21
N ILE A 85 -5.46 -6.92 -6.21
CA ILE A 85 -6.61 -7.66 -6.75
C ILE A 85 -6.70 -7.43 -8.26
N PRO A 86 -6.56 -8.47 -9.10
CA PRO A 86 -6.70 -8.31 -10.54
C PRO A 86 -8.15 -7.95 -10.91
N ILE A 87 -8.31 -6.95 -11.77
CA ILE A 87 -9.62 -6.56 -12.32
C ILE A 87 -10.23 -7.79 -13.02
N PRO A 88 -11.47 -8.20 -12.68
CA PRO A 88 -12.11 -9.38 -13.29
C PRO A 88 -12.20 -9.24 -14.82
N LYS A 89 -11.48 -10.10 -15.54
CA LYS A 89 -11.57 -10.19 -17.00
C LYS A 89 -12.90 -10.86 -17.39
N PRO A 90 -13.62 -10.37 -18.42
CA PRO A 90 -14.87 -10.97 -18.86
C PRO A 90 -14.63 -12.43 -19.30
N GLN A 91 -15.44 -13.35 -18.81
CA GLN A 91 -15.29 -14.78 -19.11
C GLN A 91 -15.70 -15.07 -20.55
N LYS A 92 -14.81 -15.73 -21.31
CA LYS A 92 -15.03 -16.08 -22.71
C LYS A 92 -15.68 -17.46 -22.81
N ALA A 93 -16.93 -17.51 -23.27
CA ALA A 93 -17.52 -18.75 -23.78
C ALA A 93 -16.73 -19.21 -25.02
N ALA A 94 -16.46 -20.51 -25.13
CA ALA A 94 -15.50 -21.07 -26.09
C ALA A 94 -15.79 -20.68 -27.55
N ASP A 95 -17.07 -20.64 -27.93
CA ASP A 95 -17.51 -20.44 -29.32
C ASP A 95 -17.58 -18.96 -29.75
N MET A 96 -17.54 -18.01 -28.80
CA MET A 96 -17.66 -16.59 -29.13
C MET A 96 -16.34 -16.01 -29.65
N LYS A 97 -16.29 -15.62 -30.93
CA LYS A 97 -15.13 -14.96 -31.52
C LYS A 97 -14.74 -13.68 -30.76
N TYR A 98 -15.72 -12.85 -30.43
CA TYR A 98 -15.59 -11.54 -29.79
C TYR A 98 -16.46 -11.44 -28.52
N ILE A 99 -16.06 -10.61 -27.56
CA ILE A 99 -16.89 -10.23 -26.41
C ILE A 99 -17.01 -8.69 -26.41
N PRO A 100 -18.23 -8.12 -26.33
CA PRO A 100 -18.43 -6.70 -26.04
C PRO A 100 -17.69 -6.29 -24.76
N HIS A 101 -16.60 -5.53 -24.89
CA HIS A 101 -15.95 -4.93 -23.72
C HIS A 101 -16.67 -3.62 -23.42
N PRO A 102 -17.22 -3.43 -22.21
CA PRO A 102 -17.88 -2.19 -21.83
C PRO A 102 -16.87 -1.04 -21.84
N ASP A 103 -17.21 0.03 -22.56
CA ASP A 103 -16.45 1.28 -22.49
C ASP A 103 -17.03 2.20 -21.41
N TYR A 104 -16.17 2.98 -20.76
CA TYR A 104 -16.51 3.72 -19.55
C TYR A 104 -15.99 5.15 -19.57
N GLU A 105 -16.88 6.07 -19.21
CA GLU A 105 -16.63 7.51 -19.18
C GLU A 105 -16.77 8.06 -17.76
N ILE A 106 -16.10 9.18 -17.47
CA ILE A 106 -16.20 9.88 -16.19
C ILE A 106 -17.20 11.03 -16.35
N VAL A 107 -18.36 10.91 -15.69
CA VAL A 107 -19.41 11.93 -15.72
C VAL A 107 -19.57 12.59 -14.34
N ARG A 108 -20.11 13.80 -14.30
CA ARG A 108 -20.43 14.48 -13.03
C ARG A 108 -21.43 13.64 -12.22
N TYR A 109 -21.18 13.54 -10.91
CA TYR A 109 -21.99 12.71 -10.02
C TYR A 109 -23.37 13.33 -9.80
N ASN A 110 -23.37 14.61 -9.42
CA ASN A 110 -24.52 15.43 -9.02
C ASN A 110 -25.15 16.19 -10.20
N ASN A 111 -25.45 15.50 -11.31
CA ASN A 111 -26.03 16.11 -12.50
C ASN A 111 -27.34 15.38 -12.92
N PRO A 112 -28.51 16.04 -12.86
CA PRO A 112 -28.75 17.39 -12.33
C PRO A 112 -28.53 17.49 -10.80
N PRO A 113 -28.38 18.70 -10.23
CA PRO A 113 -28.17 18.87 -8.78
C PRO A 113 -29.25 18.21 -7.90
N GLY A 114 -28.83 17.58 -6.81
CA GLY A 114 -29.70 16.88 -5.86
C GLY A 114 -30.18 15.49 -6.33
N SER A 115 -29.97 15.12 -7.60
CA SER A 115 -30.46 13.87 -8.20
C SER A 115 -29.85 12.54 -7.71
N PRO A 116 -28.67 12.46 -7.06
CA PRO A 116 -28.15 11.17 -6.60
C PRO A 116 -29.06 10.50 -5.58
N GLU A 117 -29.43 9.24 -5.79
CA GLU A 117 -30.31 8.46 -4.92
C GLU A 117 -29.85 7.00 -4.86
N ILE A 118 -30.04 6.33 -3.71
CA ILE A 118 -29.72 4.91 -3.55
C ILE A 118 -30.90 4.05 -3.99
N SER A 119 -30.74 3.35 -5.13
CA SER A 119 -31.69 2.31 -5.57
C SER A 119 -31.31 0.94 -4.98
N LEU A 120 -32.20 0.36 -4.18
CA LEU A 120 -32.04 -0.99 -3.64
C LEU A 120 -32.47 -2.05 -4.68
N GLY A 121 -31.65 -3.07 -4.88
CA GLY A 121 -31.91 -4.13 -5.85
C GLY A 121 -32.97 -5.13 -5.39
N ARG A 122 -33.67 -5.78 -6.33
CA ARG A 122 -34.74 -6.77 -6.05
C ARG A 122 -34.32 -7.91 -5.11
N ASN A 123 -33.03 -8.25 -5.07
CA ASN A 123 -32.47 -9.30 -4.21
C ASN A 123 -31.87 -8.78 -2.89
N PHE A 124 -31.90 -7.48 -2.60
CA PHE A 124 -31.25 -6.89 -1.42
C PHE A 124 -31.65 -7.55 -0.09
N LYS A 125 -32.96 -7.83 0.10
CA LYS A 125 -33.45 -8.53 1.30
C LYS A 125 -32.96 -10.00 1.43
N LYS A 126 -32.37 -10.57 0.38
CA LYS A 126 -31.75 -11.91 0.35
C LYS A 126 -30.22 -11.87 0.44
N THR A 127 -29.57 -10.80 -0.06
CA THR A 127 -28.11 -10.63 0.03
C THR A 127 -27.67 -10.00 1.35
N HIS A 128 -28.59 -9.38 2.10
CA HIS A 128 -28.39 -8.68 3.37
C HIS A 128 -27.45 -7.47 3.33
N GLN A 129 -26.65 -7.32 2.28
CA GLN A 129 -25.83 -6.15 1.97
C GLN A 129 -25.98 -5.78 0.48
N GLN A 130 -25.86 -4.48 0.19
CA GLN A 130 -25.61 -3.94 -1.14
C GLN A 130 -24.68 -2.73 -1.03
N ASN A 131 -23.59 -2.72 -1.80
CA ASN A 131 -22.80 -1.51 -2.00
C ASN A 131 -23.42 -0.72 -3.16
N ALA A 132 -23.69 0.57 -2.98
CA ALA A 132 -24.24 1.43 -4.05
C ALA A 132 -23.15 2.30 -4.70
N GLN A 133 -23.49 2.98 -5.80
CA GLN A 133 -22.54 3.73 -6.62
C GLN A 133 -21.91 4.90 -5.83
N GLY A 134 -20.62 4.80 -5.56
CA GLY A 134 -19.84 5.84 -4.91
C GLY A 134 -19.54 7.06 -5.78
N ILE A 135 -19.17 8.14 -5.11
CA ILE A 135 -18.68 9.40 -5.68
C ILE A 135 -17.16 9.46 -5.55
N VAL A 136 -16.48 10.07 -6.52
CA VAL A 136 -15.02 10.27 -6.53
C VAL A 136 -14.71 11.76 -6.34
N SER A 137 -13.69 12.06 -5.54
CA SER A 137 -13.25 13.43 -5.27
C SER A 137 -12.74 14.15 -6.52
N PRO A 138 -12.84 15.50 -6.61
CA PRO A 138 -12.41 16.26 -7.79
C PRO A 138 -10.91 16.14 -8.10
N ASP A 139 -10.09 15.75 -7.12
CA ASP A 139 -8.66 15.50 -7.25
C ASP A 139 -8.29 14.03 -7.54
N TYR A 140 -9.28 13.14 -7.65
CA TYR A 140 -9.11 11.70 -7.86
C TYR A 140 -8.20 11.00 -6.82
N ARG A 141 -8.24 11.45 -5.56
CA ARG A 141 -7.54 10.81 -4.43
C ARG A 141 -8.40 9.87 -3.59
N ILE A 142 -9.72 10.08 -3.51
CA ILE A 142 -10.62 9.22 -2.73
C ILE A 142 -11.92 8.92 -3.48
N LEU A 143 -12.48 7.73 -3.23
CA LEU A 143 -13.81 7.32 -3.65
C LEU A 143 -14.63 7.02 -2.38
N VAL A 144 -15.74 7.72 -2.21
CA VAL A 144 -16.66 7.53 -1.07
C VAL A 144 -17.89 6.77 -1.54
N TYR A 145 -18.21 5.65 -0.91
CA TYR A 145 -19.34 4.82 -1.31
C TYR A 145 -20.20 4.36 -0.11
N PRO A 146 -21.53 4.29 -0.27
CA PRO A 146 -22.42 3.74 0.75
C PRO A 146 -22.51 2.21 0.67
N ALA A 147 -22.33 1.56 1.81
CA ALA A 147 -22.66 0.16 2.05
C ALA A 147 -23.97 0.09 2.84
N VAL A 148 -25.01 -0.45 2.20
CA VAL A 148 -26.35 -0.58 2.79
C VAL A 148 -26.54 -2.00 3.31
N TYR A 149 -27.16 -2.13 4.49
CA TYR A 149 -27.36 -3.38 5.22
C TYR A 149 -28.85 -3.58 5.53
N TYR A 150 -29.33 -4.83 5.44
CA TYR A 150 -30.70 -5.23 5.76
C TYR A 150 -30.74 -6.21 6.93
N TYR A 151 -31.44 -5.82 8.00
CA TYR A 151 -31.56 -6.58 9.24
C TYR A 151 -32.93 -7.28 9.31
N PRO A 152 -33.01 -8.60 9.09
CA PRO A 152 -34.30 -9.29 8.92
C PRO A 152 -35.20 -9.24 10.15
N ARG A 153 -34.61 -9.16 11.36
CA ARG A 153 -35.34 -9.21 12.64
C ARG A 153 -36.35 -8.07 12.81
N GLY A 154 -36.04 -6.87 12.29
CA GLY A 154 -36.93 -5.71 12.32
C GLY A 154 -37.45 -5.30 10.95
N ASN A 155 -37.13 -6.05 9.88
CA ASN A 155 -37.29 -5.60 8.49
C ASN A 155 -36.57 -4.26 8.21
N THR A 156 -35.53 -3.91 9.00
CA THR A 156 -34.89 -2.59 8.96
C THR A 156 -33.73 -2.49 7.98
N VAL A 157 -33.46 -1.28 7.51
CA VAL A 157 -32.34 -0.95 6.62
C VAL A 157 -31.46 0.12 7.28
N ALA A 158 -30.15 -0.10 7.29
CA ALA A 158 -29.16 0.86 7.78
C ALA A 158 -28.06 1.07 6.73
N CYS A 159 -27.24 2.10 6.90
CA CYS A 159 -26.18 2.43 5.95
C CYS A 159 -24.90 2.89 6.66
N ASP A 160 -23.76 2.44 6.15
CA ASP A 160 -22.44 2.96 6.49
C ASP A 160 -21.81 3.59 5.25
N LEU A 161 -21.08 4.69 5.43
CA LEU A 161 -20.39 5.42 4.36
C LEU A 161 -18.89 5.19 4.49
N PHE A 162 -18.28 4.54 3.51
CA PHE A 162 -16.88 4.14 3.52
C PHE A 162 -16.04 4.92 2.50
N VAL A 163 -14.76 5.11 2.82
CA VAL A 163 -13.76 5.73 1.94
C VAL A 163 -12.86 4.64 1.37
N ILE A 164 -12.54 4.75 0.07
CA ILE A 164 -11.48 3.98 -0.60
C ILE A 164 -10.44 4.99 -1.07
N PRO A 165 -9.19 4.97 -0.54
CA PRO A 165 -8.09 5.71 -1.13
C PRO A 165 -7.80 5.21 -2.54
N LEU A 166 -7.59 6.14 -3.47
CA LEU A 166 -7.27 5.84 -4.86
C LEU A 166 -5.77 5.93 -5.12
N GLU A 167 -5.28 5.06 -6.00
CA GLU A 167 -3.90 5.03 -6.48
C GLU A 167 -3.37 6.44 -6.81
N PRO A 168 -2.21 6.87 -6.30
CA PRO A 168 -1.68 8.21 -6.57
C PRO A 168 -1.30 8.38 -8.05
N HIS A 169 -0.92 7.30 -8.73
CA HIS A 169 -0.40 7.31 -10.10
C HIS A 169 -1.39 6.74 -11.14
N GLY A 170 -1.23 7.13 -12.40
CA GLY A 170 -2.05 6.68 -13.52
C GLY A 170 -3.24 7.60 -13.85
N ASN A 171 -3.92 7.29 -14.96
CA ASN A 171 -5.09 8.03 -15.46
C ASN A 171 -6.29 7.90 -14.51
N ALA A 172 -7.06 8.97 -14.32
CA ALA A 172 -8.26 9.03 -13.48
C ALA A 172 -9.21 7.83 -13.68
N LEU A 173 -9.51 7.46 -14.93
CA LEU A 173 -10.39 6.33 -15.23
C LEU A 173 -9.79 4.99 -14.76
N ALA A 174 -8.47 4.82 -14.87
CA ALA A 174 -7.77 3.63 -14.41
C ALA A 174 -7.73 3.54 -12.88
N LYS A 175 -7.58 4.68 -12.17
CA LYS A 175 -7.70 4.74 -10.70
C LYS A 175 -9.08 4.26 -10.24
N ILE A 176 -10.14 4.78 -10.86
CA ILE A 176 -11.53 4.42 -10.52
C ILE A 176 -11.82 2.94 -10.86
N LYS A 177 -11.35 2.43 -12.01
CA LYS A 177 -11.48 1.01 -12.38
C LYS A 177 -10.71 0.04 -11.47
N LYS A 178 -9.66 0.50 -10.77
CA LYS A 178 -8.90 -0.28 -9.78
C LYS A 178 -9.50 -0.23 -8.36
N ALA A 179 -10.36 0.74 -8.07
CA ALA A 179 -10.90 0.94 -6.72
C ALA A 179 -11.67 -0.30 -6.25
N ASN A 180 -11.28 -0.85 -5.10
CA ASN A 180 -11.85 -2.08 -4.55
C ASN A 180 -12.23 -1.92 -3.09
N VAL A 181 -13.36 -2.49 -2.70
CA VAL A 181 -13.90 -2.53 -1.34
C VAL A 181 -12.92 -3.17 -0.34
N MET A 182 -11.98 -4.00 -0.78
CA MET A 182 -10.93 -4.55 0.09
C MET A 182 -9.85 -3.54 0.51
N HIS A 183 -9.67 -2.45 -0.25
CA HIS A 183 -8.72 -1.36 0.05
C HIS A 183 -9.37 -0.21 0.83
N ARG A 184 -10.63 -0.36 1.28
CA ARG A 184 -11.34 0.70 2.02
C ARG A 184 -10.73 0.94 3.40
N ASP A 185 -10.88 2.16 3.90
CA ASP A 185 -10.69 2.44 5.33
C ASP A 185 -11.67 1.57 6.15
N PRO A 186 -11.20 0.83 7.17
CA PRO A 186 -12.02 -0.16 7.87
C PRO A 186 -13.13 0.47 8.72
N ASN A 187 -12.96 1.72 9.13
CA ASN A 187 -13.93 2.50 9.87
C ASN A 187 -14.74 3.37 8.90
N PRO A 188 -16.08 3.36 8.94
CA PRO A 188 -16.88 4.27 8.13
C PRO A 188 -16.74 5.72 8.63
N ILE A 189 -16.86 6.69 7.72
CA ILE A 189 -16.85 8.13 8.05
C ILE A 189 -18.20 8.61 8.59
N LEU A 190 -19.29 7.93 8.23
CA LEU A 190 -20.64 8.14 8.76
C LEU A 190 -21.35 6.78 8.84
N SER A 191 -22.14 6.59 9.88
CA SER A 191 -23.02 5.43 10.08
C SER A 191 -24.40 5.91 10.49
N THR A 192 -25.46 5.32 9.94
CA THR A 192 -26.81 5.50 10.48
C THR A 192 -26.97 4.72 11.78
N GLU A 193 -28.06 4.97 12.48
CA GLU A 193 -28.52 4.07 13.54
C GLU A 193 -28.73 2.65 12.99
N LYS A 194 -28.59 1.66 13.87
CA LYS A 194 -28.73 0.22 13.58
C LYS A 194 -29.72 -0.46 14.54
N SER A 195 -30.64 0.32 15.12
CA SER A 195 -31.70 -0.18 15.99
C SER A 195 -32.69 -1.08 15.23
N ILE A 196 -33.38 -1.90 16.00
CA ILE A 196 -34.36 -2.89 15.55
C ILE A 196 -35.73 -2.59 16.19
N GLU A 197 -35.87 -1.48 16.91
CA GLU A 197 -37.08 -1.08 17.63
C GLU A 197 -38.17 -0.58 16.67
N ASN A 198 -37.79 0.25 15.68
CA ASN A 198 -38.68 0.75 14.66
C ASN A 198 -38.85 -0.27 13.52
N TYR A 199 -39.95 -1.04 13.54
CA TYR A 199 -40.25 -2.02 12.49
C TYR A 199 -40.33 -1.37 11.09
N ALA A 200 -39.83 -2.08 10.08
CA ALA A 200 -39.83 -1.67 8.67
C ALA A 200 -39.09 -0.36 8.34
N ALA A 201 -38.40 0.24 9.31
CA ALA A 201 -37.69 1.51 9.15
C ALA A 201 -36.45 1.39 8.23
N PHE A 202 -36.19 2.45 7.47
CA PHE A 202 -34.97 2.59 6.68
C PHE A 202 -34.21 3.87 7.05
N MET A 203 -32.89 3.73 7.11
CA MET A 203 -31.94 4.85 7.18
C MET A 203 -30.89 4.65 6.09
N THR A 204 -30.67 5.67 5.26
CA THR A 204 -29.72 5.60 4.12
C THR A 204 -28.89 6.88 4.01
N LEU A 205 -27.58 6.73 3.77
CA LEU A 205 -26.64 7.84 3.60
C LEU A 205 -26.23 7.93 2.13
N THR A 206 -26.77 8.91 1.40
CA THR A 206 -26.42 9.13 -0.01
C THR A 206 -25.46 10.30 -0.10
N PRO A 207 -24.20 10.13 -0.58
CA PRO A 207 -23.36 11.28 -0.88
C PRO A 207 -23.99 12.10 -2.02
N VAL A 208 -23.89 13.43 -1.95
CA VAL A 208 -24.49 14.35 -2.93
C VAL A 208 -23.40 14.94 -3.82
N ASP A 209 -22.48 15.72 -3.23
CA ASP A 209 -21.30 16.25 -3.93
C ASP A 209 -20.14 16.52 -2.97
N PHE A 210 -18.94 16.71 -3.52
CA PHE A 210 -17.81 17.31 -2.81
C PHE A 210 -17.83 18.84 -2.91
N SER A 211 -17.17 19.50 -1.98
CA SER A 211 -16.72 20.89 -2.11
C SER A 211 -15.65 21.04 -3.21
N THR A 212 -15.39 22.27 -3.66
CA THR A 212 -14.51 22.56 -4.79
C THR A 212 -13.05 22.16 -4.56
N ASP A 213 -12.60 22.14 -3.31
CA ASP A 213 -11.27 21.71 -2.87
C ASP A 213 -11.19 20.21 -2.52
N GLY A 214 -12.32 19.50 -2.53
CA GLY A 214 -12.44 18.10 -2.11
C GLY A 214 -12.37 17.85 -0.60
N GLN A 215 -12.28 18.88 0.24
CA GLN A 215 -12.03 18.74 1.69
C GLN A 215 -13.31 18.46 2.50
N LYS A 216 -14.46 18.85 1.97
CA LYS A 216 -15.79 18.59 2.54
C LYS A 216 -16.64 17.73 1.59
N LEU A 217 -17.46 16.84 2.13
CA LEU A 217 -18.47 16.05 1.42
C LEU A 217 -19.86 16.37 1.97
N LEU A 218 -20.80 16.72 1.08
CA LEU A 218 -22.23 16.78 1.42
C LEU A 218 -22.84 15.38 1.27
N VAL A 219 -23.56 14.95 2.30
CA VAL A 219 -24.30 13.69 2.37
C VAL A 219 -25.74 14.00 2.76
N LYS A 220 -26.71 13.36 2.12
CA LYS A 220 -28.11 13.36 2.58
C LYS A 220 -28.42 12.05 3.29
N GLU A 221 -28.83 12.16 4.54
CA GLU A 221 -29.38 11.07 5.34
C GLU A 221 -30.90 11.05 5.12
N LYS A 222 -31.46 9.94 4.65
CA LYS A 222 -32.91 9.73 4.57
C LYS A 222 -33.37 8.73 5.61
N ILE A 223 -34.33 9.14 6.42
CA ILE A 223 -34.99 8.34 7.46
C ILE A 223 -36.47 8.17 7.07
N GLY A 224 -37.01 6.96 7.22
CA GLY A 224 -38.41 6.68 6.93
C GLY A 224 -38.82 5.26 7.30
N SER A 225 -40.03 4.86 6.92
CA SER A 225 -40.49 3.46 6.95
C SER A 225 -40.80 2.97 5.54
N SER A 226 -40.54 1.69 5.26
CA SER A 226 -40.94 1.07 3.99
C SER A 226 -42.47 0.89 3.84
N GLU A 227 -43.24 1.28 4.87
CA GLU A 227 -44.71 1.29 4.88
C GLU A 227 -45.29 2.73 4.86
N ASP A 228 -44.64 3.71 5.52
CA ASP A 228 -45.10 5.13 5.60
C ASP A 228 -44.29 6.10 4.70
N GLY A 229 -43.24 5.62 4.02
CA GLY A 229 -42.37 6.45 3.18
C GLY A 229 -41.32 7.25 3.97
N ILE A 230 -40.79 8.32 3.36
CA ILE A 230 -39.74 9.17 3.94
C ILE A 230 -40.34 10.05 5.04
N TRP A 231 -39.83 9.93 6.27
CA TRP A 231 -40.17 10.81 7.40
C TRP A 231 -39.38 12.12 7.32
N GLN A 232 -38.07 12.01 7.09
CA GLN A 232 -37.15 13.14 7.17
C GLN A 232 -35.86 12.87 6.37
N THR A 233 -35.51 13.82 5.51
CA THR A 233 -34.17 14.00 4.97
C THR A 233 -33.40 15.01 5.82
N ASN A 234 -32.12 14.73 6.09
CA ASN A 234 -31.17 15.61 6.76
C ASN A 234 -29.96 15.87 5.86
N ALA A 235 -29.45 17.10 5.85
CA ALA A 235 -28.15 17.41 5.27
C ALA A 235 -27.05 17.18 6.32
N ILE A 236 -25.98 16.48 5.94
CA ILE A 236 -24.81 16.23 6.77
C ILE A 236 -23.57 16.62 5.97
N VAL A 237 -22.68 17.41 6.57
CA VAL A 237 -21.36 17.73 6.02
C VAL A 237 -20.31 16.91 6.75
N TYR A 238 -19.47 16.20 6.02
CA TYR A 238 -18.26 15.57 6.55
C TYR A 238 -17.03 16.35 6.11
N ASP A 239 -16.16 16.74 7.03
CA ASP A 239 -14.87 17.40 6.75
C ASP A 239 -13.73 16.39 6.94
N PHE A 240 -12.96 16.13 5.88
CA PHE A 240 -11.85 15.18 5.89
C PHE A 240 -10.63 15.67 6.68
N ASN A 241 -10.49 16.99 6.91
CA ASN A 241 -9.38 17.54 7.69
C ASN A 241 -9.61 17.32 9.20
N THR A 242 -10.75 17.78 9.72
CA THR A 242 -11.12 17.63 11.14
C THR A 242 -11.73 16.27 11.45
N LYS A 243 -12.00 15.45 10.43
CA LYS A 243 -12.66 14.12 10.52
C LYS A 243 -14.00 14.16 11.26
N SER A 244 -14.65 15.33 11.22
CA SER A 244 -15.85 15.65 11.98
C SER A 244 -17.05 15.76 11.05
N SER A 245 -18.26 15.59 11.61
CA SER A 245 -19.51 15.69 10.87
C SER A 245 -20.48 16.70 11.49
N TYR A 246 -21.10 17.53 10.66
CA TYR A 246 -22.04 18.56 11.03
C TYR A 246 -23.40 18.23 10.40
N LYS A 247 -24.42 18.00 11.24
CA LYS A 247 -25.79 17.69 10.80
C LYS A 247 -26.62 18.97 10.86
N LEU A 248 -27.00 19.47 9.68
CA LEU A 248 -27.53 20.82 9.49
C LEU A 248 -29.03 20.89 9.81
N ASN A 249 -29.40 20.65 11.08
CA ASN A 249 -30.79 20.68 11.54
C ASN A 249 -31.39 22.10 11.43
N GLU A 250 -30.55 23.13 11.57
CA GLU A 250 -30.91 24.55 11.60
C GLU A 250 -31.62 24.99 10.32
N VAL A 251 -31.32 24.34 9.18
CA VAL A 251 -32.01 24.62 7.91
C VAL A 251 -33.48 24.19 7.97
N ARG A 252 -33.83 23.16 8.75
CA ARG A 252 -35.23 22.77 8.97
C ARG A 252 -35.93 23.72 9.93
N ASP A 253 -35.28 24.05 11.05
CA ASP A 253 -35.81 24.98 12.05
C ASP A 253 -36.12 26.36 11.45
N ALA A 254 -35.24 26.86 10.57
CA ALA A 254 -35.45 28.11 9.85
C ALA A 254 -36.62 28.06 8.84
N ILE A 255 -36.85 26.91 8.21
CA ILE A 255 -38.00 26.69 7.32
C ILE A 255 -39.30 26.65 8.14
N GLU A 256 -39.35 25.88 9.23
CA GLU A 256 -40.51 25.84 10.12
C GLU A 256 -40.85 27.22 10.70
N TYR A 257 -39.84 27.92 11.24
CA TYR A 257 -40.02 29.26 11.80
C TYR A 257 -40.56 30.24 10.76
N TYR A 258 -40.01 30.26 9.53
CA TYR A 258 -40.49 31.19 8.51
C TYR A 258 -41.94 30.92 8.07
N TRP A 259 -42.30 29.65 7.84
CA TRP A 259 -43.64 29.30 7.39
C TRP A 259 -44.69 29.43 8.51
N PHE A 260 -44.30 29.21 9.77
CA PHE A 260 -45.14 29.54 10.91
C PHE A 260 -45.36 31.06 11.02
N GLU A 261 -44.29 31.83 11.23
CA GLU A 261 -44.36 33.26 11.58
C GLU A 261 -44.89 34.15 10.43
N TYR A 262 -44.39 33.94 9.19
CA TYR A 262 -44.67 34.84 8.06
C TYR A 262 -45.72 34.31 7.08
N LYS A 263 -46.25 33.10 7.30
CA LYS A 263 -47.25 32.45 6.43
C LYS A 263 -48.41 31.80 7.21
N ASN A 264 -48.35 31.76 8.55
CA ASN A 264 -49.35 31.11 9.41
C ASN A 264 -49.62 29.63 9.02
N LEU A 265 -48.56 28.93 8.59
CA LEU A 265 -48.58 27.52 8.21
C LEU A 265 -47.72 26.72 9.19
N ASN A 266 -48.35 25.97 10.08
CA ASN A 266 -47.65 25.03 10.93
C ASN A 266 -47.22 23.81 10.12
N LEU A 267 -45.93 23.74 9.77
CA LEU A 267 -45.37 22.59 9.03
C LEU A 267 -45.38 21.28 9.84
N LYS A 268 -45.66 21.30 11.15
CA LYS A 268 -45.80 20.06 11.95
C LYS A 268 -47.10 19.31 11.70
N ASP A 269 -48.11 20.00 11.16
CA ASP A 269 -49.41 19.41 10.80
C ASP A 269 -49.42 18.87 9.35
N VAL A 270 -48.27 18.93 8.65
CA VAL A 270 -48.13 18.65 7.22
C VAL A 270 -46.89 17.78 6.96
N ARG A 271 -46.98 16.77 6.09
CA ARG A 271 -45.79 16.03 5.67
C ARG A 271 -44.91 16.90 4.77
N TRP A 272 -43.68 17.18 5.17
CA TRP A 272 -42.77 18.04 4.42
C TRP A 272 -41.31 17.58 4.55
N ASP A 273 -40.50 17.86 3.53
CA ASP A 273 -39.10 17.45 3.52
C ASP A 273 -38.15 18.40 2.76
N ILE A 274 -36.85 18.19 2.96
CA ILE A 274 -35.77 18.97 2.34
C ILE A 274 -34.97 18.14 1.33
N TYR A 275 -34.50 18.80 0.28
CA TYR A 275 -33.71 18.23 -0.80
C TYR A 275 -32.38 18.98 -0.91
N PRO A 276 -31.29 18.47 -0.31
CA PRO A 276 -29.97 19.04 -0.45
C PRO A 276 -29.50 18.91 -1.90
N LEU A 277 -29.23 20.04 -2.56
CA LEU A 277 -28.86 20.09 -3.97
C LEU A 277 -27.35 19.94 -4.19
N GLY A 278 -26.53 20.50 -3.30
CA GLY A 278 -25.08 20.58 -3.41
C GLY A 278 -24.51 21.83 -2.74
N PHE A 279 -23.22 22.10 -2.92
CA PHE A 279 -22.60 23.36 -2.50
C PHE A 279 -22.96 24.50 -3.46
N ASP A 280 -23.09 25.73 -2.96
CA ASP A 280 -23.31 26.91 -3.79
C ASP A 280 -22.09 27.19 -4.67
N ALA A 281 -22.29 27.47 -5.95
CA ALA A 281 -21.21 27.74 -6.89
C ALA A 281 -20.53 29.11 -6.64
N ASN A 282 -21.18 30.02 -5.91
CA ASN A 282 -20.70 31.38 -5.63
C ASN A 282 -20.19 31.53 -4.19
N GLU A 283 -20.77 30.80 -3.23
CA GLU A 283 -20.31 30.74 -1.83
C GLU A 283 -19.97 29.26 -1.44
N PRO A 284 -18.79 28.72 -1.78
CA PRO A 284 -18.49 27.28 -1.66
C PRO A 284 -18.52 26.67 -0.24
N ASP A 285 -18.50 27.49 0.81
CA ASP A 285 -18.71 27.06 2.20
C ASP A 285 -20.20 27.00 2.60
N ARG A 286 -21.12 27.20 1.65
CA ARG A 286 -22.57 27.11 1.84
C ARG A 286 -23.18 26.00 0.99
N ILE A 287 -24.28 25.45 1.48
CA ILE A 287 -25.03 24.34 0.88
C ILE A 287 -26.45 24.79 0.55
N VAL A 288 -26.87 24.49 -0.68
CA VAL A 288 -28.19 24.83 -1.20
C VAL A 288 -29.17 23.69 -0.95
N VAL A 289 -30.36 24.03 -0.47
CA VAL A 289 -31.41 23.09 -0.07
C VAL A 289 -32.77 23.59 -0.58
N SER A 290 -33.55 22.74 -1.24
CA SER A 290 -34.95 23.03 -1.59
C SER A 290 -35.92 22.37 -0.61
N GLY A 291 -36.91 23.10 -0.09
CA GLY A 291 -37.97 22.52 0.74
C GLY A 291 -39.25 22.25 -0.05
N TYR A 292 -39.97 21.16 0.27
CA TYR A 292 -41.28 20.83 -0.31
C TYR A 292 -42.24 20.28 0.74
N ALA A 293 -43.52 20.67 0.67
CA ALA A 293 -44.62 20.12 1.46
C ALA A 293 -45.57 19.28 0.59
N TYR A 294 -46.10 18.20 1.16
CA TYR A 294 -46.92 17.19 0.50
C TYR A 294 -48.35 17.22 1.07
N THR A 295 -49.12 18.24 0.66
CA THR A 295 -50.51 18.48 1.10
C THR A 295 -51.58 17.89 0.18
N GLY A 296 -51.18 17.16 -0.88
CA GLY A 296 -52.07 16.64 -1.91
C GLY A 296 -51.28 16.13 -3.12
N GLU A 297 -51.90 16.14 -4.30
CA GLU A 297 -51.30 15.59 -5.54
C GLU A 297 -50.07 16.37 -6.05
N VAL A 298 -50.02 17.69 -5.80
CA VAL A 298 -48.93 18.56 -6.27
C VAL A 298 -48.14 19.09 -5.07
N PRO A 299 -46.82 18.81 -4.95
CA PRO A 299 -46.00 19.31 -3.86
C PRO A 299 -45.89 20.85 -3.85
N VAL A 300 -46.09 21.46 -2.70
CA VAL A 300 -45.95 22.91 -2.49
C VAL A 300 -44.49 23.23 -2.21
N PHE A 301 -43.89 24.11 -3.01
CA PHE A 301 -42.51 24.54 -2.85
C PHE A 301 -42.34 25.48 -1.64
N LEU A 302 -41.54 25.10 -0.66
CA LEU A 302 -41.27 25.85 0.58
C LEU A 302 -40.08 26.82 0.47
N GLY A 303 -39.47 26.91 -0.70
CA GLY A 303 -38.34 27.80 -0.97
C GLY A 303 -37.01 27.09 -1.23
N ASN A 304 -36.07 27.84 -1.81
CA ASN A 304 -34.65 27.52 -1.83
C ASN A 304 -33.96 28.26 -0.69
N TRP A 305 -33.12 27.52 0.03
CA TRP A 305 -32.45 27.93 1.26
C TRP A 305 -30.95 27.63 1.14
N SER A 306 -30.14 28.41 1.85
CA SER A 306 -28.68 28.30 1.85
C SER A 306 -28.20 28.29 3.29
N VAL A 307 -27.47 27.24 3.69
CA VAL A 307 -26.96 27.04 5.05
C VAL A 307 -25.43 26.92 5.02
N ASP A 308 -24.75 27.49 6.01
CA ASP A 308 -23.30 27.30 6.18
C ASP A 308 -22.94 25.83 6.45
N THR A 309 -21.73 25.41 6.07
CA THR A 309 -21.21 24.04 6.27
C THR A 309 -21.23 23.50 7.71
N LYS A 310 -21.38 24.37 8.73
CA LYS A 310 -21.53 23.95 10.13
C LYS A 310 -22.94 24.16 10.72
N GLY A 311 -23.86 24.77 9.97
CA GLY A 311 -25.20 25.13 10.45
C GLY A 311 -25.32 26.56 11.02
N GLU A 312 -24.21 27.25 11.29
CA GLU A 312 -24.16 28.53 12.03
C GLU A 312 -25.04 29.66 11.45
N GLN A 313 -25.30 29.68 10.14
CA GLN A 313 -26.15 30.68 9.48
C GLN A 313 -26.99 30.09 8.35
N VAL A 314 -28.31 30.26 8.44
CA VAL A 314 -29.27 29.98 7.35
C VAL A 314 -29.72 31.28 6.68
N ARG A 315 -29.86 31.26 5.35
CA ARG A 315 -30.39 32.34 4.51
C ARG A 315 -31.44 31.77 3.56
N MET A 316 -32.51 32.52 3.32
CA MET A 316 -33.46 32.21 2.23
C MET A 316 -32.92 32.77 0.90
N LEU A 317 -32.96 31.98 -0.17
CA LEU A 317 -32.56 32.41 -1.52
C LEU A 317 -33.76 32.82 -2.40
N SER A 318 -34.86 32.07 -2.34
CA SER A 318 -36.07 32.33 -3.15
C SER A 318 -37.28 31.55 -2.63
N LEU A 319 -38.46 32.17 -2.65
CA LEU A 319 -39.76 31.49 -2.44
C LEU A 319 -40.42 31.00 -3.74
N LYS A 320 -39.79 31.23 -4.89
CA LYS A 320 -40.23 30.71 -6.20
C LYS A 320 -39.23 29.68 -6.71
N PRO A 321 -39.68 28.59 -7.37
CA PRO A 321 -38.77 27.67 -8.04
C PRO A 321 -37.97 28.45 -9.08
N LYS A 322 -36.66 28.51 -8.84
CA LYS A 322 -35.67 29.21 -9.68
C LYS A 322 -34.40 28.38 -9.62
N ASP A 323 -33.74 28.21 -10.76
CA ASP A 323 -32.44 27.57 -10.84
C ASP A 323 -31.43 28.29 -9.93
N VAL A 324 -30.82 27.52 -9.03
CA VAL A 324 -29.70 27.97 -8.21
C VAL A 324 -28.42 27.39 -8.81
N GLN A 325 -27.36 28.18 -8.84
CA GLN A 325 -26.07 27.72 -9.33
C GLN A 325 -25.41 26.85 -8.25
N VAL A 326 -25.47 25.54 -8.45
CA VAL A 326 -24.94 24.53 -7.55
C VAL A 326 -23.73 23.88 -8.21
N SER A 327 -22.67 23.63 -7.42
CA SER A 327 -21.47 22.99 -7.93
C SER A 327 -21.70 21.51 -8.28
N MET A 328 -20.84 20.98 -9.14
CA MET A 328 -20.86 19.58 -9.59
C MET A 328 -19.43 19.05 -9.64
N ASN A 329 -18.78 18.97 -8.48
CA ASN A 329 -17.35 18.76 -8.36
C ASN A 329 -16.96 17.29 -8.50
N GLY A 330 -17.64 16.42 -7.74
CA GLY A 330 -17.41 14.98 -7.73
C GLY A 330 -17.96 14.25 -8.95
N VAL A 331 -17.43 13.05 -9.18
CA VAL A 331 -17.65 12.29 -10.42
C VAL A 331 -17.96 10.81 -10.17
N LYS A 332 -18.55 10.17 -11.18
CA LYS A 332 -18.79 8.71 -11.25
C LYS A 332 -18.32 8.17 -12.59
N MET A 333 -17.94 6.89 -12.60
CA MET A 333 -17.76 6.14 -13.83
C MET A 333 -19.12 5.61 -14.30
N VAL A 334 -19.45 5.79 -15.58
CA VAL A 334 -20.66 5.25 -16.22
C VAL A 334 -20.24 4.49 -17.48
N GLN A 335 -20.93 3.41 -17.81
CA GLN A 335 -20.71 2.71 -19.08
C GLN A 335 -21.27 3.56 -20.22
N SER A 336 -20.38 4.09 -21.07
CA SER A 336 -20.75 4.96 -22.21
C SER A 336 -21.03 4.16 -23.49
N GLY A 337 -20.46 2.95 -23.61
CA GLY A 337 -20.74 2.09 -24.76
C GLY A 337 -20.05 0.72 -24.73
N VAL A 338 -19.58 0.30 -25.91
CA VAL A 338 -18.82 -0.94 -26.15
C VAL A 338 -17.62 -0.61 -27.02
N VAL A 339 -16.42 -1.03 -26.60
CA VAL A 339 -15.16 -0.75 -27.34
C VAL A 339 -15.16 -1.49 -28.69
N PRO A 340 -14.96 -0.80 -29.83
CA PRO A 340 -14.96 -1.42 -31.16
C PRO A 340 -13.97 -2.60 -31.30
N PRO A 341 -14.35 -3.72 -31.96
CA PRO A 341 -13.50 -4.92 -32.06
C PRO A 341 -12.10 -4.68 -32.61
N MET A 342 -11.95 -3.74 -33.55
CA MET A 342 -10.68 -3.43 -34.20
C MET A 342 -9.65 -2.81 -33.23
N ILE A 343 -10.09 -2.07 -32.22
CA ILE A 343 -9.23 -1.48 -31.19
C ILE A 343 -8.76 -2.57 -30.22
N LEU A 344 -9.68 -3.40 -29.73
CA LEU A 344 -9.37 -4.52 -28.84
C LEU A 344 -8.40 -5.53 -29.47
N GLU A 345 -8.50 -5.76 -30.79
CA GLU A 345 -7.52 -6.57 -31.51
C GLU A 345 -6.10 -5.97 -31.52
N VAL A 346 -5.96 -4.64 -31.46
CA VAL A 346 -4.66 -3.95 -31.37
C VAL A 346 -4.17 -3.95 -29.92
N GLU A 347 -5.04 -3.64 -28.95
CA GLU A 347 -4.73 -3.70 -27.51
C GLU A 347 -4.31 -5.12 -27.08
N GLU A 348 -5.00 -6.19 -27.53
CA GLU A 348 -4.58 -7.56 -27.28
C GLU A 348 -3.20 -7.87 -27.88
N LYS A 349 -2.89 -7.36 -29.07
CA LYS A 349 -1.58 -7.57 -29.72
C LYS A 349 -0.47 -6.82 -28.99
N GLN A 350 -0.77 -5.62 -28.48
CA GLN A 350 0.16 -4.80 -27.71
C GLN A 350 0.39 -5.34 -26.30
N ALA A 351 -0.67 -5.73 -25.56
CA ALA A 351 -0.53 -6.41 -24.27
C ALA A 351 0.28 -7.72 -24.41
N LYS A 352 0.00 -8.54 -25.44
CA LYS A 352 0.79 -9.75 -25.76
C LYS A 352 2.21 -9.46 -26.27
N TYR A 353 2.57 -8.20 -26.52
CA TYR A 353 3.93 -7.76 -26.83
C TYR A 353 4.63 -7.24 -25.57
N GLU A 354 3.93 -6.47 -24.74
CA GLU A 354 4.38 -6.00 -23.42
C GLU A 354 4.63 -7.18 -22.47
N ASP A 355 3.71 -8.14 -22.35
CA ASP A 355 3.90 -9.44 -21.66
C ASP A 355 5.20 -10.15 -22.10
N LYS A 356 5.52 -10.09 -23.41
CA LYS A 356 6.73 -10.70 -23.99
C LYS A 356 7.99 -9.87 -23.75
N LEU A 357 7.87 -8.56 -23.58
CA LEU A 357 8.98 -7.69 -23.17
C LEU A 357 9.28 -7.90 -21.68
N ASP A 358 8.27 -7.91 -20.81
CA ASP A 358 8.45 -8.15 -19.39
C ASP A 358 8.93 -9.58 -19.10
N ALA A 359 8.41 -10.60 -19.80
CA ALA A 359 8.94 -11.96 -19.70
C ALA A 359 10.39 -12.09 -20.23
N LYS A 360 10.85 -11.20 -21.13
CA LYS A 360 12.27 -11.11 -21.51
C LYS A 360 13.09 -10.38 -20.43
N ALA A 361 12.61 -9.22 -19.97
CA ALA A 361 13.27 -8.39 -18.96
C ALA A 361 13.42 -9.13 -17.62
N ALA A 362 12.42 -9.91 -17.21
CA ALA A 362 12.49 -10.82 -16.06
C ALA A 362 13.59 -11.88 -16.24
N LYS A 363 13.62 -12.56 -17.40
CA LYS A 363 14.68 -13.54 -17.72
C LYS A 363 16.06 -12.90 -17.84
N GLU A 364 16.17 -11.62 -18.19
CA GLU A 364 17.44 -10.90 -18.22
C GLU A 364 17.90 -10.44 -16.83
N LYS A 365 16.99 -9.94 -15.98
CA LYS A 365 17.25 -9.71 -14.54
C LYS A 365 17.70 -11.00 -13.85
N GLU A 366 16.96 -12.09 -14.04
CA GLU A 366 17.25 -13.41 -13.47
C GLU A 366 18.64 -13.92 -13.88
N LYS A 367 19.01 -13.79 -15.17
CA LYS A 367 20.36 -14.10 -15.69
C LYS A 367 21.44 -13.16 -15.16
N ALA A 368 21.15 -11.87 -14.97
CA ALA A 368 22.11 -10.90 -14.45
C ALA A 368 22.44 -11.17 -12.98
N GLU A 369 21.44 -11.50 -12.16
CA GLU A 369 21.62 -11.98 -10.80
C GLU A 369 22.36 -13.33 -10.74
N LEU A 370 22.02 -14.28 -11.63
CA LEU A 370 22.75 -15.55 -11.70
C LEU A 370 24.23 -15.36 -12.06
N LYS A 371 24.56 -14.35 -12.89
CA LYS A 371 25.94 -13.93 -13.16
C LYS A 371 26.60 -13.35 -11.91
N LYS A 372 25.96 -12.41 -11.19
CA LYS A 372 26.46 -11.85 -9.92
C LYS A 372 26.77 -12.96 -8.91
N LEU A 373 25.83 -13.86 -8.64
CA LEU A 373 25.99 -14.97 -7.70
C LEU A 373 27.14 -15.92 -8.10
N LYS A 374 27.35 -16.13 -9.41
CA LYS A 374 28.47 -16.93 -9.94
C LYS A 374 29.82 -16.19 -9.86
N GLU A 375 29.83 -14.87 -9.94
CA GLU A 375 31.02 -14.03 -9.73
C GLU A 375 31.38 -13.94 -8.24
N GLU A 376 30.40 -13.78 -7.35
CA GLU A 376 30.56 -13.87 -5.89
C GLU A 376 31.16 -15.22 -5.47
N TYR A 377 30.62 -16.33 -5.98
CA TYR A 377 31.17 -17.67 -5.73
C TYR A 377 32.62 -17.82 -6.20
N LYS A 378 32.95 -17.35 -7.42
CA LYS A 378 34.33 -17.33 -7.92
C LYS A 378 35.25 -16.48 -7.04
N ASN A 379 34.78 -15.32 -6.59
CA ASN A 379 35.55 -14.43 -5.72
C ASN A 379 35.76 -15.04 -4.33
N LYS A 380 34.79 -15.78 -3.78
CA LYS A 380 34.94 -16.53 -2.52
C LYS A 380 35.97 -17.66 -2.66
N LEU A 381 35.90 -18.47 -3.72
CA LEU A 381 36.92 -19.49 -4.02
C LEU A 381 38.33 -18.88 -4.15
N GLN A 382 38.47 -17.76 -4.86
CA GLN A 382 39.76 -17.07 -5.03
C GLN A 382 40.31 -16.45 -3.74
N LYS A 383 39.51 -16.28 -2.69
CA LYS A 383 39.99 -15.89 -1.35
C LYS A 383 40.52 -17.10 -0.61
N ILE A 384 39.69 -18.13 -0.48
CA ILE A 384 40.01 -19.43 0.16
C ILE A 384 41.30 -20.05 -0.43
N GLU A 385 41.49 -19.99 -1.75
CA GLU A 385 42.69 -20.47 -2.43
C GLU A 385 43.96 -19.66 -2.10
N LYS A 386 43.85 -18.34 -1.91
CA LYS A 386 44.99 -17.49 -1.48
C LYS A 386 45.30 -17.69 0.00
N GLU A 387 44.29 -17.76 0.84
CA GLU A 387 44.41 -18.02 2.28
C GLU A 387 45.12 -19.36 2.52
N HIS A 388 44.69 -20.43 1.85
CA HIS A 388 45.39 -21.73 1.87
C HIS A 388 46.82 -21.64 1.28
N SER A 389 47.03 -20.89 0.19
CA SER A 389 48.37 -20.68 -0.37
C SER A 389 49.32 -19.97 0.60
N TYR A 390 48.85 -18.97 1.35
CA TYR A 390 49.64 -18.28 2.36
C TYR A 390 49.93 -19.16 3.57
N LEU A 391 48.93 -19.90 4.09
CA LEU A 391 49.12 -20.88 5.16
C LEU A 391 50.14 -21.96 4.77
N MET A 392 50.08 -22.47 3.55
CA MET A 392 51.04 -23.44 3.02
C MET A 392 52.43 -22.85 2.73
N GLN A 393 52.59 -21.53 2.64
CA GLN A 393 53.89 -20.85 2.56
C GLN A 393 54.48 -20.59 3.95
N ASP A 394 53.70 -20.05 4.88
CA ASP A 394 54.06 -19.83 6.29
C ASP A 394 54.47 -21.16 6.96
N TYR A 395 53.73 -22.24 6.72
CA TYR A 395 54.08 -23.60 7.15
C TYR A 395 55.42 -24.09 6.57
N LYS A 396 55.65 -23.89 5.26
CA LYS A 396 56.92 -24.27 4.61
C LYS A 396 58.12 -23.45 5.08
N LEU A 397 57.90 -22.26 5.62
CA LEU A 397 58.95 -21.45 6.26
C LEU A 397 59.22 -21.97 7.68
N LYS A 398 58.17 -22.19 8.49
CA LYS A 398 58.30 -22.72 9.87
C LYS A 398 58.99 -24.08 9.93
N ASN A 399 58.61 -25.03 9.07
CA ASN A 399 59.28 -26.33 9.01
C ASN A 399 60.78 -26.24 8.66
N LYS A 400 61.26 -25.16 8.02
CA LYS A 400 62.69 -24.94 7.78
C LYS A 400 63.43 -24.41 9.01
N ILE A 401 62.72 -23.73 9.92
CA ILE A 401 63.26 -23.28 11.20
C ILE A 401 63.38 -24.48 12.15
N GLU A 402 62.27 -25.21 12.34
CA GLU A 402 62.22 -26.40 13.22
C GLU A 402 63.16 -27.54 12.77
N GLY A 403 63.51 -27.58 11.48
CA GLY A 403 64.47 -28.53 10.91
C GLY A 403 65.94 -28.08 10.96
N SER A 404 66.25 -26.90 11.50
CA SER A 404 67.62 -26.38 11.59
C SER A 404 68.26 -26.74 12.94
N THR A 405 69.43 -27.39 12.88
CA THR A 405 70.30 -27.63 14.06
C THR A 405 71.49 -26.67 14.11
N SER A 406 71.39 -25.52 13.43
CA SER A 406 72.43 -24.49 13.33
C SER A 406 72.25 -23.38 14.38
N THR A 407 73.28 -22.56 14.59
CA THR A 407 73.39 -21.52 15.62
C THR A 407 72.37 -20.38 15.44
N ASN A 408 72.10 -19.64 16.54
CA ASN A 408 71.06 -18.61 16.66
C ASN A 408 70.87 -17.71 15.43
N ASP A 409 71.97 -17.19 14.87
CA ASP A 409 72.00 -16.30 13.70
C ASP A 409 71.14 -16.83 12.54
N SER A 410 71.19 -18.15 12.31
CA SER A 410 70.44 -18.84 11.25
C SER A 410 68.94 -19.00 11.52
N VAL A 411 68.50 -18.82 12.77
CA VAL A 411 67.09 -18.75 13.16
C VAL A 411 66.59 -17.31 13.04
N GLU A 412 67.35 -16.34 13.55
CA GLU A 412 67.03 -14.91 13.47
C GLU A 412 66.88 -14.43 12.02
N ASP A 413 67.73 -14.88 11.09
CA ASP A 413 67.60 -14.58 9.66
C ASP A 413 66.28 -15.08 9.06
N ILE A 414 65.77 -16.24 9.49
CA ILE A 414 64.53 -16.81 8.98
C ILE A 414 63.30 -16.19 9.67
N GLU A 415 63.40 -15.80 10.94
CA GLU A 415 62.37 -14.98 11.59
C GLU A 415 62.27 -13.58 10.97
N GLN A 416 63.40 -12.95 10.66
CA GLN A 416 63.43 -11.72 9.87
C GLN A 416 62.86 -11.93 8.46
N ALA A 417 63.10 -13.08 7.82
CA ALA A 417 62.49 -13.41 6.53
C ALA A 417 60.96 -13.61 6.65
N LEU A 418 60.46 -14.19 7.74
CA LEU A 418 59.03 -14.31 8.05
C LEU A 418 58.38 -12.95 8.30
N LEU A 419 59.01 -12.08 9.09
CA LEU A 419 58.57 -10.70 9.34
C LEU A 419 58.56 -9.88 8.06
N LYS A 420 59.64 -9.95 7.26
CA LYS A 420 59.70 -9.35 5.92
C LYS A 420 58.58 -9.89 5.03
N HIS A 421 58.37 -11.21 4.94
CA HIS A 421 57.31 -11.80 4.11
C HIS A 421 55.90 -11.37 4.53
N LYS A 422 55.61 -11.28 5.84
CA LYS A 422 54.34 -10.74 6.36
C LYS A 422 54.17 -9.26 6.01
N ALA A 423 55.16 -8.42 6.33
CA ALA A 423 55.12 -7.00 5.96
C ALA A 423 54.96 -6.78 4.44
N ASP A 424 55.63 -7.59 3.61
CA ASP A 424 55.58 -7.50 2.15
C ASP A 424 54.23 -7.96 1.59
N THR A 425 53.57 -8.94 2.23
CA THR A 425 52.22 -9.40 1.85
C THR A 425 51.13 -8.44 2.33
N GLU A 426 51.25 -7.91 3.55
CA GLU A 426 50.39 -6.84 4.08
C GLU A 426 50.52 -5.54 3.27
N ALA A 427 51.73 -5.15 2.85
CA ALA A 427 51.95 -4.02 1.96
C ALA A 427 51.34 -4.24 0.57
N LYS A 428 51.41 -5.46 0.02
CA LYS A 428 50.75 -5.83 -1.25
C LYS A 428 49.22 -5.83 -1.13
N GLU A 429 48.68 -6.33 -0.01
CA GLU A 429 47.26 -6.25 0.37
C GLU A 429 46.79 -4.79 0.47
N ALA A 430 47.49 -3.95 1.23
CA ALA A 430 47.16 -2.53 1.42
C ALA A 430 47.22 -1.75 0.10
N LYS A 431 48.27 -1.96 -0.70
CA LYS A 431 48.43 -1.36 -2.04
C LYS A 431 47.34 -1.83 -3.01
N LYS A 432 46.84 -3.06 -2.87
CA LYS A 432 45.68 -3.58 -3.63
C LYS A 432 44.36 -2.94 -3.16
N LYS A 433 44.09 -2.92 -1.86
CA LYS A 433 42.89 -2.30 -1.25
C LYS A 433 42.79 -0.82 -1.63
N ALA A 434 43.89 -0.07 -1.52
CA ALA A 434 43.96 1.33 -1.97
C ALA A 434 43.70 1.49 -3.48
N ARG A 435 44.22 0.59 -4.32
CA ARG A 435 43.98 0.61 -5.78
C ARG A 435 42.55 0.21 -6.16
N GLU A 436 41.85 -0.54 -5.32
CA GLU A 436 40.44 -0.91 -5.49
C GLU A 436 39.52 0.24 -5.02
N ALA A 437 39.76 0.82 -3.84
CA ALA A 437 39.08 2.03 -3.37
C ALA A 437 39.22 3.21 -4.36
N ALA A 438 40.41 3.43 -4.91
CA ALA A 438 40.65 4.48 -5.92
C ALA A 438 39.94 4.22 -7.27
N LYS A 439 39.59 2.96 -7.60
CA LYS A 439 38.73 2.63 -8.76
C LYS A 439 37.26 2.88 -8.43
N GLU A 440 36.83 2.57 -7.21
CA GLU A 440 35.46 2.73 -6.75
C GLU A 440 35.07 4.20 -6.60
N GLN A 441 35.94 5.03 -6.00
CA GLN A 441 35.80 6.49 -6.01
C GLN A 441 35.67 7.03 -7.45
N LYS A 442 36.48 6.54 -8.40
CA LYS A 442 36.39 6.91 -9.82
C LYS A 442 35.16 6.36 -10.55
N ARG A 443 34.43 5.39 -9.99
CA ARG A 443 33.08 5.01 -10.45
C ARG A 443 32.03 5.96 -9.89
N LEU A 444 32.03 6.17 -8.58
CA LEU A 444 31.08 7.06 -7.89
C LEU A 444 31.17 8.50 -8.43
N GLU A 445 32.36 9.01 -8.74
CA GLU A 445 32.55 10.31 -9.37
C GLU A 445 31.97 10.36 -10.79
N LYS A 446 32.14 9.29 -11.59
CA LYS A 446 31.54 9.19 -12.94
C LYS A 446 30.03 9.06 -12.89
N GLU A 447 29.48 8.37 -11.89
CA GLU A 447 28.04 8.23 -11.68
C GLU A 447 27.43 9.57 -11.20
N LYS A 448 28.09 10.30 -10.28
CA LYS A 448 27.71 11.68 -9.90
C LYS A 448 27.77 12.65 -11.09
N ARG A 449 28.84 12.64 -11.89
CA ARG A 449 28.95 13.45 -13.13
C ARG A 449 27.86 13.11 -14.15
N LYS A 450 27.40 11.85 -14.23
CA LYS A 450 26.24 11.46 -15.06
C LYS A 450 24.91 11.98 -14.49
N GLN A 451 24.70 11.90 -13.17
CA GLN A 451 23.50 12.43 -12.52
C GLN A 451 23.39 13.95 -12.70
N GLN A 452 24.48 14.69 -12.50
CA GLN A 452 24.53 16.14 -12.73
C GLN A 452 24.23 16.51 -14.19
N LYS A 453 24.80 15.78 -15.17
CA LYS A 453 24.45 15.97 -16.59
C LYS A 453 23.02 15.54 -16.94
N GLY A 454 22.38 14.69 -16.14
CA GLY A 454 20.96 14.36 -16.26
C GLY A 454 20.03 15.41 -15.64
N GLN A 455 20.54 16.24 -14.72
CA GLN A 455 19.80 17.34 -14.10
C GLN A 455 19.92 18.67 -14.88
N SER A 456 20.97 18.86 -15.69
CA SER A 456 21.12 20.06 -16.55
C SER A 456 20.42 19.94 -17.92
N VAL A 457 19.41 19.07 -18.04
CA VAL A 457 18.59 18.87 -19.26
C VAL A 457 17.12 18.68 -18.85
N LYS A 458 16.66 19.55 -17.95
CA LYS A 458 15.26 19.79 -17.56
C LYS A 458 15.08 21.28 -17.31
#